data_AF-A0A6G5QN55-F1
#
_entry.id   AF-A0A6G5QN55-F1
#
_cell.length_a   1.000
_cell.length_b   1.000
_cell.length_c   1.000
_cell.angle_alpha   90.00
_cell.angle_beta   90.00
_cell.angle_gamma   90.00
#
_symmetry.space_group_name_H-M   'P 1'
#
loop_
_entity.id
_entity.type
_entity.pdbx_description
1 polymer ?
#
loop_
_entity_poly.entity_id
_entity_poly.type
_entity_poly.pdbx_seq_one_letter_code
_entity_poly.pdbx_strand_id
1 'polypeptide(L)' 'MWLDEFKIAVANDDTEAIAALAGEVPGKFDSLEDALQAKELLGAALNLIQKNRAELGKELEKLKNVKKYIAS' A
#
# COMPACT_ATOMS: atom_id res chain seq x y z
N MET A 1 -10.40 -6.10 -15.31
CA MET A 1 -11.16 -5.33 -14.31
C MET A 1 -10.37 -5.26 -13.02
N TRP A 2 -10.34 -6.29 -12.15
CA TRP A 2 -9.57 -6.23 -10.89
C TRP A 2 -8.12 -5.75 -11.08
N LEU A 3 -7.42 -6.29 -12.08
CA LEU A 3 -6.01 -5.98 -12.30
C LEU A 3 -5.81 -4.52 -12.78
N ASP A 4 -6.70 -4.02 -13.65
CA ASP A 4 -6.71 -2.61 -14.07
C ASP A 4 -7.02 -1.68 -12.89
N GLU A 5 -7.99 -2.04 -12.06
CA GLU A 5 -8.36 -1.28 -10.85
C GLU A 5 -7.22 -1.27 -9.83
N PHE A 6 -6.54 -2.41 -9.66
CA PHE A 6 -5.39 -2.52 -8.77
C PHE A 6 -4.20 -1.69 -9.28
N LYS A 7 -3.96 -1.67 -10.60
CA LYS A 7 -2.97 -0.77 -11.21
C LYS A 7 -3.29 0.70 -10.93
N ILE A 8 -4.55 1.10 -11.11
CA ILE A 8 -4.98 2.48 -10.87
C ILE A 8 -4.79 2.83 -9.39
N ALA A 9 -5.17 1.94 -8.47
CA ALA A 9 -5.00 2.15 -7.03
C ALA A 9 -3.53 2.32 -6.64
N VAL A 10 -2.65 1.45 -7.17
CA VAL A 10 -1.20 1.55 -6.95
C VAL A 10 -0.61 2.83 -7.54
N ALA A 11 -1.06 3.24 -8.74
CA ALA A 11 -0.57 4.46 -9.40
C ALA A 11 -1.03 5.75 -8.72
N ASN A 12 -2.14 5.73 -7.98
CA ASN A 12 -2.64 6.88 -7.22
C ASN A 12 -2.20 6.88 -5.75
N ASP A 13 -1.35 5.93 -5.34
CA ASP A 13 -0.98 5.70 -3.94
C ASP A 13 -2.22 5.53 -3.01
N ASP A 14 -3.34 5.04 -3.55
CA ASP A 14 -4.61 4.92 -2.85
C ASP A 14 -4.60 3.67 -1.97
N THR A 15 -4.06 3.82 -0.76
CA THR A 15 -3.88 2.70 0.17
C THR A 15 -5.19 2.04 0.60
N GLU A 16 -6.31 2.76 0.55
CA GLU A 16 -7.63 2.22 0.90
C GLU A 16 -8.15 1.31 -0.22
N ALA A 17 -8.08 1.78 -1.47
CA ALA A 17 -8.43 0.97 -2.63
C ALA A 17 -7.51 -0.26 -2.79
N ILE A 18 -6.20 -0.09 -2.54
CA ILE A 18 -5.24 -1.21 -2.53
C ILE A 18 -5.64 -2.26 -1.48
N ALA A 19 -6.00 -1.84 -0.27
CA ALA A 19 -6.37 -2.75 0.80
C ALA A 19 -7.68 -3.50 0.50
N ALA A 20 -8.68 -2.81 -0.04
CA ALA A 20 -9.94 -3.43 -0.46
C ALA A 20 -9.69 -4.50 -1.54
N LEU A 21 -9.00 -4.12 -2.61
CA LEU A 21 -8.73 -5.02 -3.74
C LEU A 21 -7.79 -6.17 -3.36
N ALA A 22 -6.87 -5.99 -2.40
CA ALA A 22 -6.03 -7.06 -1.88
C ALA A 22 -6.84 -8.15 -1.14
N GLY A 23 -8.01 -7.81 -0.60
CA GLY A 23 -8.96 -8.79 -0.04
C GLY A 23 -9.77 -9.54 -1.11
N GLU A 24 -9.80 -9.01 -2.32
CA GLU A 24 -10.60 -9.52 -3.46
C GLU A 24 -9.73 -10.12 -4.56
N VAL A 25 -8.50 -10.52 -4.23
CA VAL A 25 -7.57 -11.11 -5.20
C VAL A 25 -8.23 -12.30 -5.90
N PRO A 26 -8.31 -12.30 -7.24
CA PRO A 26 -8.97 -13.38 -7.96
C PRO A 26 -8.21 -14.70 -7.78
N GLY A 27 -8.95 -15.76 -7.49
CA GLY A 27 -8.37 -17.11 -7.30
C GLY A 27 -7.84 -17.76 -8.59
N LYS A 28 -8.16 -17.20 -9.76
CA LYS A 28 -7.58 -17.59 -11.04
C LYS A 28 -7.29 -16.34 -11.89
N PHE A 29 -6.24 -16.43 -12.69
CA PHE A 29 -5.93 -15.45 -13.73
C PHE A 29 -6.11 -16.09 -15.10
N ASP A 30 -6.51 -15.29 -16.08
CA ASP A 30 -6.81 -15.76 -17.45
C ASP A 30 -5.53 -16.19 -18.20
N SER A 31 -4.38 -15.61 -17.84
CA SER A 31 -3.08 -15.92 -18.44
C SER A 31 -1.93 -15.80 -17.45
N LEU A 32 -0.81 -16.43 -17.77
CA LEU A 32 0.43 -16.33 -16.99
C LEU A 32 0.89 -14.87 -16.86
N GLU A 33 0.74 -14.09 -17.93
CA GLU A 33 1.08 -12.67 -17.97
C GLU A 33 0.27 -11.87 -16.95
N ASP A 34 -1.05 -12.10 -16.85
CA ASP A 34 -1.89 -11.50 -15.81
C ASP A 34 -1.44 -11.90 -14.40
N ALA A 35 -1.10 -13.17 -14.18
CA ALA A 35 -0.62 -13.62 -12.88
C ALA A 35 0.71 -12.98 -12.49
N LEU A 36 1.64 -12.84 -13.43
CA LEU A 36 2.93 -12.18 -13.22
C LEU A 36 2.73 -10.69 -12.91
N GLN A 37 1.90 -10.02 -13.69
CA GLN A 37 1.59 -8.61 -13.52
C GLN A 37 0.91 -8.34 -12.16
N ALA A 38 -0.04 -9.19 -11.76
CA ALA A 38 -0.67 -9.11 -10.45
C ALA A 38 0.36 -9.26 -9.32
N LYS A 39 1.29 -10.22 -9.43
CA LYS A 39 2.37 -10.42 -8.47
C LYS A 39 3.27 -9.19 -8.36
N GLU A 40 3.66 -8.60 -9.49
CA GLU A 40 4.50 -7.39 -9.51
C GLU A 40 3.79 -6.20 -8.85
N LEU A 41 2.51 -6.00 -9.17
CA LEU A 41 1.71 -4.93 -8.57
C LEU A 41 1.51 -5.11 -7.06
N LEU A 42 1.25 -6.34 -6.60
CA LEU A 42 1.15 -6.64 -5.18
C LEU A 42 2.49 -6.34 -4.46
N GLY A 43 3.61 -6.63 -5.11
CA GLY A 43 4.93 -6.25 -4.61
C GLY A 43 5.13 -4.73 -4.52
N ALA A 44 4.69 -3.99 -5.54
CA ALA A 44 4.75 -2.53 -5.55
C ALA A 44 3.85 -1.93 -4.44
N ALA A 45 2.62 -2.44 -4.30
CA ALA A 45 1.69 -2.06 -3.23
C ALA A 45 2.28 -2.31 -1.84
N LEU A 46 2.90 -3.47 -1.61
CA LEU A 46 3.59 -3.79 -0.36
C LEU A 46 4.73 -2.82 -0.05
N ASN A 47 5.52 -2.46 -1.06
CA ASN A 47 6.62 -1.50 -0.90
C ASN A 47 6.09 -0.11 -0.52
N LEU A 48 5.00 0.32 -1.15
CA LEU A 48 4.31 1.58 -0.87
C LEU A 48 3.80 1.63 0.58
N ILE A 49 3.10 0.59 1.02
CA ILE A 49 2.60 0.48 2.40
C ILE A 49 3.75 0.50 3.41
N GLN A 50 4.85 -0.21 3.14
CA GLN A 50 6.03 -0.20 4.02
C GLN A 50 6.67 1.18 4.10
N LYS A 51 6.76 1.90 2.98
CA LYS A 51 7.30 3.26 2.93
C LYS A 51 6.43 4.22 3.74
N ASN A 52 5.11 4.23 3.52
CA ASN A 52 4.17 5.05 4.29
C ASN A 52 4.25 4.73 5.79
N ARG A 53 4.37 3.45 6.16
CA ARG A 53 4.54 3.05 7.57
C ARG A 53 5.83 3.62 8.17
N ALA A 54 6.93 3.61 7.43
CA ALA A 54 8.20 4.17 7.90
C ALA A 54 8.12 5.70 8.07
N GLU A 55 7.44 6.39 7.17
CA GLU A 55 7.21 7.84 7.26
C GLU A 55 6.33 8.19 8.46
N LEU A 56 5.19 7.51 8.63
CA LEU A 56 4.32 7.63 9.80
C LEU A 56 5.07 7.39 11.11
N GLY A 57 5.96 6.39 11.14
CA GLY A 57 6.81 6.13 12.31
C GLY A 57 7.65 7.34 12.70
N LYS A 58 8.32 7.97 11.72
CA LYS A 58 9.13 9.18 11.96
C LYS A 58 8.28 10.35 12.42
N GLU A 59 7.09 10.53 11.86
CA GLU A 59 6.18 11.61 12.26
C GLU A 59 5.66 11.41 13.69
N LEU A 60 5.32 10.18 14.06
CA LEU A 60 4.95 9.84 15.44
C LEU A 60 6.09 10.08 16.43
N GLU A 61 7.33 9.77 16.06
CA GLU A 61 8.51 10.08 16.89
C GLU A 61 8.69 11.58 17.09
N LYS A 62 8.53 12.39 16.03
CA LYS A 62 8.55 13.86 16.13
C LYS A 62 7.45 14.36 17.08
N LEU A 63 6.22 13.87 16.94
CA LEU A 63 5.10 14.25 17.80
C LEU A 63 5.35 13.86 19.28
N LYS A 64 5.89 12.66 19.53
CA LYS A 64 6.29 12.25 20.88
C LYS A 64 7.35 13.18 21.47
N ASN A 65 8.31 13.61 20.66
CA ASN A 65 9.34 14.53 21.10
C ASN A 65 8.76 15.91 21.44
N VAL A 66 7.92 16.47 20.57
CA VAL A 66 7.20 17.73 20.82
C VAL A 66 6.37 17.65 22.10
N LYS A 67 5.64 16.56 22.33
CA LYS A 67 4.87 16.34 23.57
C LYS A 67 5.74 16.38 24.83
N LYS A 68 6.98 15.87 24.78
CA LYS A 68 7.92 15.95 25.92
C LYS A 68 8.28 17.40 26.27
N TYR A 69 8.45 18.26 25.26
CA TYR A 69 8.77 19.68 25.47
C TYR A 69 7.58 20.51 25.97
N ILE A 70 6.35 20.17 25.58
CA ILE A 70 5.14 20.88 26.03
C ILE A 70 4.72 20.46 27.44
N ALA A 71 5.06 19.23 27.86
CA ALA A 71 4.78 18.73 29.21
C ALA A 71 5.87 19.08 30.25
N SER A 72 6.88 19.86 29.87
CA SER A 72 7.91 20.40 30.78
C SER A 72 7.64 21.85 31.14
#